data_AF-A0A7V9ANF1-F1
#
_entry.id   AF-A0A7V9ANF1-F1
#
_cell.length_a   1.000
_cell.length_b   1.000
_cell.length_c   1.000
_cell.angle_alpha   90.00
_cell.angle_beta   90.00
_cell.angle_gamma   90.00
#
_symmetry.space_group_name_H-M   'P 1'
#
loop_
_entity.id
_entity.type
_entity.pdbx_description
1 polymer ?
#
loop_
_entity_poly.entity_id
_entity_poly.type
_entity_poly.pdbx_seq_one_letter_code
_entity_poly.pdbx_strand_id
1 'polypeptide(L)'
;FSSYGPSSDGQVKPTVASVGAGTAIIAPNNFQTFGNGTSFATPNMAGLVTCLWQAFPEFTNMEIIEAVKKSSSIFSAPDNRIGYGIPNFHTAFDDLTRQRALRNVTVLGNDWIRVYPNPFNGNFSALIKPLHTGTATFKLFDAGGKLYYTKQIAIVTDQLQTISFSNQPLSRGMYILKYDDGSTKRSIKLMRD
;
A
#
# COMPACT_ATOMS: atom_id res chain seq x y z
N PHE A 1 21.27 -25.29 12.42
CA PHE A 1 20.22 -24.58 13.19
C PHE A 1 18.98 -24.32 12.36
N SER A 2 19.07 -24.04 11.05
CA SER A 2 17.86 -23.97 10.22
C SER A 2 17.24 -25.35 10.05
N SER A 3 15.93 -25.44 10.25
CA SER A 3 15.16 -26.62 9.88
C SER A 3 14.93 -26.64 8.36
N TYR A 4 14.64 -27.82 7.84
CA TYR A 4 14.36 -28.06 6.43
C TYR A 4 12.90 -28.48 6.29
N GLY A 5 12.29 -28.12 5.17
CA GLY A 5 11.03 -28.68 4.75
C GLY A 5 11.17 -30.06 4.08
N PRO A 6 10.11 -30.51 3.41
CA PRO A 6 8.80 -29.85 3.33
C PRO A 6 8.06 -29.96 4.68
N SER A 7 6.90 -29.33 4.81
CA SER A 7 5.98 -29.68 5.89
C SER A 7 5.46 -31.11 5.72
N SER A 8 4.84 -31.67 6.76
CA SER A 8 4.31 -33.05 6.76
C SER A 8 3.27 -33.32 5.67
N ASP A 9 2.62 -32.28 5.15
CA ASP A 9 1.65 -32.31 4.05
C ASP A 9 2.25 -31.93 2.68
N GLY A 10 3.58 -31.79 2.60
CA GLY A 10 4.30 -31.57 1.35
C GLY A 10 4.44 -30.12 0.90
N GLN A 11 4.00 -29.13 1.69
CA GLN A 11 4.20 -27.72 1.33
C GLN A 11 5.67 -27.30 1.47
N VAL A 12 6.10 -26.36 0.62
CA VAL A 12 7.42 -25.74 0.68
C VAL A 12 7.60 -25.03 2.03
N LYS A 13 8.60 -25.49 2.80
CA LYS A 13 9.02 -24.86 4.06
C LYS A 13 10.56 -24.79 4.17
N PRO A 14 11.12 -23.74 4.80
CA PRO A 14 10.46 -22.49 5.19
C PRO A 14 9.85 -21.76 3.98
N THR A 15 8.96 -20.78 4.18
CA THR A 15 8.40 -20.04 3.03
C THR A 15 9.48 -19.19 2.36
N VAL A 16 10.24 -18.42 3.15
CA VAL A 16 11.36 -17.59 2.68
C VAL A 16 12.48 -17.63 3.71
N ALA A 17 13.67 -17.20 3.33
CA ALA A 17 14.84 -17.10 4.20
C ALA A 17 15.27 -15.64 4.45
N SER A 18 15.94 -15.40 5.58
CA SER A 18 16.60 -14.13 5.91
C SER A 18 17.95 -14.39 6.60
N VAL A 19 18.69 -13.32 6.91
CA VAL A 19 19.97 -13.38 7.61
C VAL A 19 19.81 -13.94 9.03
N GLY A 20 20.31 -15.17 9.21
CA GLY A 20 20.34 -15.84 10.50
C GLY A 20 21.72 -16.34 10.90
N ALA A 21 22.77 -16.05 10.13
CA ALA A 21 24.15 -16.40 10.46
C ALA A 21 25.00 -15.12 10.45
N GLY A 22 25.84 -14.93 11.46
CA GLY A 22 26.60 -13.70 11.63
C GLY A 22 25.69 -12.46 11.70
N THR A 23 24.48 -12.60 12.25
CA THR A 23 23.53 -11.50 12.33
C THR A 23 24.02 -10.51 13.39
N ALA A 24 24.21 -9.24 13.03
CA ALA A 24 24.53 -8.18 13.98
C ALA A 24 23.34 -7.93 14.92
N ILE A 25 23.59 -7.96 16.22
CA ILE A 25 22.59 -7.78 17.28
C ILE A 25 23.15 -6.91 18.40
N ILE A 26 22.24 -6.33 19.19
CA ILE A 26 22.60 -5.61 20.44
C ILE A 26 22.38 -6.56 21.60
N ALA A 27 23.44 -6.83 22.36
CA ALA A 27 23.38 -7.63 23.57
C ALA A 27 22.78 -6.83 24.75
N PRO A 28 22.29 -7.48 25.83
CA PRO A 28 21.68 -6.80 26.99
C PRO A 28 22.59 -5.78 27.69
N ASN A 29 23.90 -5.86 27.47
CA ASN A 29 24.88 -4.90 27.95
C ASN A 29 25.12 -3.72 26.98
N ASN A 30 24.24 -3.51 26.01
CA ASN A 30 24.32 -2.46 24.97
C ASN A 30 25.51 -2.54 24.01
N PHE A 31 26.25 -3.65 23.98
CA PHE A 31 27.31 -3.85 22.99
C PHE A 31 26.80 -4.56 21.74
N GLN A 32 27.35 -4.18 20.59
CA GLN A 32 27.15 -4.91 19.34
C GLN A 32 27.85 -6.27 19.44
N THR A 33 27.16 -7.32 19.01
CA THR A 33 27.72 -8.66 18.85
C THR A 33 27.11 -9.35 17.63
N PHE A 34 27.56 -10.57 17.33
CA PHE A 34 27.08 -11.37 16.21
C PHE A 34 26.50 -12.69 16.71
N GLY A 35 25.37 -13.11 16.12
CA GLY A 35 24.66 -14.33 16.51
C GLY A 35 24.30 -15.22 15.32
N ASN A 36 24.06 -16.50 15.61
CA ASN A 36 23.58 -17.50 14.65
C ASN A 36 22.27 -18.13 15.16
N GLY A 37 21.23 -18.18 14.34
CA GLY A 37 19.93 -18.72 14.69
C GLY A 37 18.81 -18.22 13.78
N THR A 38 17.82 -19.08 13.54
CA THR A 38 16.56 -18.68 12.88
C THR A 38 15.78 -17.66 13.71
N SER A 39 16.00 -17.63 15.02
CA SER A 39 15.48 -16.60 15.93
C SER A 39 16.01 -15.19 15.64
N PHE A 40 17.12 -15.06 14.89
CA PHE A 40 17.60 -13.76 14.40
C PHE A 40 17.04 -13.42 13.01
N ALA A 41 16.86 -14.43 12.15
CA ALA A 41 16.23 -14.26 10.84
C ALA A 41 14.74 -13.86 10.95
N THR A 42 14.03 -14.40 11.94
CA THR A 42 12.59 -14.17 12.16
C THR A 42 12.24 -12.70 12.41
N PRO A 43 12.80 -12.00 13.42
CA PRO A 43 12.50 -10.59 13.66
C PRO A 43 13.01 -9.69 12.53
N ASN A 44 14.10 -10.05 11.86
CA ASN A 44 14.58 -9.30 10.69
C ASN A 44 13.54 -9.31 9.55
N MET A 45 13.04 -10.49 9.17
CA MET A 45 11.98 -10.62 8.18
C MET A 45 10.69 -9.93 8.62
N ALA A 46 10.30 -10.08 9.89
CA ALA A 46 9.11 -9.42 10.44
C ALA A 46 9.16 -7.90 10.33
N GLY A 47 10.32 -7.29 10.63
CA GLY A 47 10.53 -5.84 10.48
C GLY A 47 10.39 -5.39 9.03
N LEU A 48 11.03 -6.09 8.09
CA LEU A 48 10.96 -5.77 6.66
C LEU A 48 9.53 -5.88 6.11
N VAL A 49 8.81 -6.95 6.46
CA VAL A 49 7.40 -7.14 6.09
C VAL A 49 6.51 -6.05 6.69
N THR A 50 6.78 -5.65 7.93
CA THR A 50 6.02 -4.56 8.60
C THR A 50 6.20 -3.24 7.84
N CYS A 51 7.44 -2.86 7.50
CA CYS A 51 7.71 -1.66 6.71
C CYS A 51 7.02 -1.71 5.34
N LEU A 52 7.06 -2.87 4.66
CA LEU A 52 6.39 -3.04 3.38
C LEU A 52 4.87 -2.88 3.52
N TRP A 53 4.27 -3.51 4.53
CA TRP A 53 2.83 -3.41 4.75
C TRP A 53 2.40 -2.00 5.16
N GLN A 54 3.21 -1.30 5.95
CA GLN A 54 2.98 0.11 6.27
C GLN A 54 3.00 1.01 5.02
N ALA A 55 3.80 0.68 4.00
CA ALA A 55 3.81 1.40 2.73
C ALA A 55 2.57 1.11 1.86
N PHE A 56 1.90 -0.01 2.09
CA PHE A 56 0.76 -0.53 1.31
C PHE A 56 -0.39 -1.02 2.22
N PRO A 57 -0.95 -0.16 3.10
CA PRO A 57 -1.94 -0.57 4.11
C PRO A 57 -3.28 -1.02 3.50
N GLU A 58 -3.52 -0.72 2.22
CA GLU A 58 -4.70 -1.16 1.47
C GLU A 58 -4.62 -2.61 0.97
N PHE A 59 -3.48 -3.28 1.13
CA PHE A 59 -3.31 -4.69 0.78
C PHE A 59 -3.49 -5.57 2.02
N THR A 60 -4.05 -6.76 1.81
CA THR A 60 -4.22 -7.75 2.87
C THR A 60 -2.88 -8.39 3.25
N ASN A 61 -2.82 -8.98 4.44
CA ASN A 61 -1.64 -9.74 4.88
C ASN A 61 -1.20 -10.81 3.86
N MET A 62 -2.14 -11.50 3.24
CA MET A 62 -1.86 -12.52 2.24
C MET A 62 -1.29 -11.93 0.95
N GLU A 63 -1.75 -10.77 0.52
CA GLU A 63 -1.21 -10.09 -0.66
C GLU A 63 0.24 -9.62 -0.44
N ILE A 64 0.53 -9.11 0.78
CA ILE A 64 1.90 -8.77 1.16
C ILE A 64 2.80 -10.02 1.18
N ILE A 65 2.32 -11.12 1.77
CA ILE A 65 3.08 -12.40 1.80
C ILE A 65 3.35 -12.89 0.37
N GLU A 66 2.37 -12.84 -0.53
CA GLU A 66 2.56 -13.26 -1.92
C GLU A 66 3.52 -12.35 -2.69
N ALA A 67 3.50 -11.03 -2.45
CA ALA A 67 4.48 -10.13 -3.06
C ALA A 67 5.91 -10.44 -2.60
N VAL A 68 6.10 -10.73 -1.31
CA VAL A 68 7.40 -11.14 -0.73
C VAL A 68 7.86 -12.49 -1.29
N LYS A 69 6.95 -13.46 -1.41
CA LYS A 69 7.27 -14.76 -2.02
C LYS A 69 7.69 -14.61 -3.48
N LYS A 70 6.91 -13.89 -4.29
CA LYS A 70 7.18 -13.65 -5.71
C LYS A 70 8.50 -12.93 -5.96
N SER A 71 8.91 -12.08 -5.03
CA SER A 71 10.18 -11.35 -5.14
C SER A 71 11.40 -12.13 -4.64
N SER A 72 11.23 -13.40 -4.26
CA SER A 72 12.31 -14.23 -3.71
C SER A 72 13.19 -14.87 -4.77
N SER A 73 14.48 -15.03 -4.44
CA SER A 73 15.55 -15.39 -5.38
C SER A 73 15.34 -16.68 -6.19
N ILE A 74 14.59 -17.66 -5.68
CA ILE A 74 14.31 -18.93 -6.35
C ILE A 74 12.81 -19.21 -6.44
N PHE A 75 11.99 -18.15 -6.56
CA PHE A 75 10.52 -18.27 -6.56
C PHE A 75 9.98 -19.30 -7.58
N SER A 76 10.60 -19.38 -8.76
CA SER A 76 10.21 -20.31 -9.83
C SER A 76 10.62 -21.77 -9.59
N ALA A 77 11.58 -22.02 -8.71
CA ALA A 77 12.11 -23.35 -8.40
C ALA A 77 12.45 -23.44 -6.90
N PRO A 78 11.42 -23.44 -6.02
CA PRO A 78 11.64 -23.44 -4.59
C PRO A 78 12.26 -24.75 -4.11
N ASP A 79 12.98 -24.68 -3.01
CA ASP A 79 13.58 -25.85 -2.35
C ASP A 79 13.15 -25.95 -0.88
N ASN A 80 13.53 -27.05 -0.24
CA ASN A 80 13.21 -27.30 1.16
C ASN A 80 14.22 -26.71 2.16
N ARG A 81 15.22 -25.96 1.67
CA ARG A 81 16.26 -25.36 2.52
C ARG A 81 16.00 -23.88 2.78
N ILE A 82 15.64 -23.14 1.74
CA ILE A 82 15.36 -21.69 1.79
C ILE A 82 13.98 -21.33 1.23
N GLY A 83 13.18 -22.32 0.84
CA GLY A 83 11.83 -22.09 0.35
C GLY A 83 11.83 -21.47 -1.03
N TYR A 84 11.11 -20.35 -1.16
CA TYR A 84 11.16 -19.50 -2.35
C TYR A 84 12.44 -18.65 -2.42
N GLY A 85 13.29 -18.67 -1.38
CA GLY A 85 14.59 -18.01 -1.36
C GLY A 85 14.66 -16.77 -0.48
N ILE A 86 15.61 -15.90 -0.78
CA ILE A 86 15.80 -14.62 -0.08
C ILE A 86 14.97 -13.54 -0.81
N PRO A 87 13.99 -12.90 -0.16
CA PRO A 87 13.16 -11.87 -0.78
C PRO A 87 13.95 -10.61 -1.15
N ASN A 88 13.68 -10.07 -2.34
CA ASN A 88 14.05 -8.71 -2.69
C ASN A 88 12.88 -7.76 -2.37
N PHE A 89 13.02 -6.95 -1.32
CA PHE A 89 11.96 -6.04 -0.88
C PHE A 89 11.76 -4.84 -1.82
N HIS A 90 12.75 -4.45 -2.61
CA HIS A 90 12.58 -3.44 -3.65
C HIS A 90 11.67 -3.97 -4.76
N THR A 91 11.92 -5.20 -5.23
CA THR A 91 11.05 -5.86 -6.21
C THR A 91 9.62 -6.07 -5.69
N ALA A 92 9.46 -6.44 -4.41
CA ALA A 92 8.13 -6.55 -3.80
C ALA A 92 7.40 -5.19 -3.75
N PHE A 93 8.12 -4.11 -3.44
CA PHE A 93 7.59 -2.74 -3.43
C PHE A 93 7.13 -2.30 -4.82
N ASP A 94 7.93 -2.58 -5.85
CA ASP A 94 7.59 -2.24 -7.24
C ASP A 94 6.35 -3.00 -7.73
N ASP A 95 6.23 -4.28 -7.36
CA ASP A 95 5.06 -5.10 -7.69
C ASP A 95 3.79 -4.55 -7.03
N LEU A 96 3.83 -4.26 -5.72
CA LEU A 96 2.69 -3.68 -5.01
C LEU A 96 2.32 -2.28 -5.54
N THR A 97 3.32 -1.49 -5.94
CA THR A 97 3.09 -0.18 -6.59
C THR A 97 2.34 -0.35 -7.91
N ARG A 98 2.73 -1.33 -8.74
CA ARG A 98 2.02 -1.64 -9.97
C ARG A 98 0.59 -2.14 -9.70
N GLN A 99 0.41 -3.02 -8.73
CA GLN A 99 -0.91 -3.52 -8.34
C GLN A 99 -1.83 -2.40 -7.83
N ARG A 100 -1.31 -1.46 -7.04
CA ARG A 100 -2.03 -0.25 -6.60
C ARG A 100 -2.50 0.56 -7.80
N ALA A 101 -1.62 0.79 -8.79
CA ALA A 101 -1.98 1.52 -10.00
C ALA A 101 -3.09 0.80 -10.82
N LEU A 102 -3.05 -0.52 -10.93
CA LEU A 102 -4.08 -1.31 -11.62
C LEU A 102 -5.43 -1.27 -10.91
N ARG A 103 -5.44 -1.34 -9.57
CA ARG A 103 -6.67 -1.16 -8.77
C ARG A 103 -7.27 0.22 -9.01
N ASN A 104 -6.42 1.25 -9.03
CA ASN A 104 -6.84 2.60 -9.34
C ASN A 104 -7.47 2.72 -10.74
N VAL A 105 -6.82 2.18 -11.79
CA VAL A 105 -7.41 2.18 -13.15
C VAL A 105 -8.79 1.51 -13.16
N THR A 106 -8.93 0.37 -12.47
CA THR A 106 -10.21 -0.35 -12.36
C THR A 106 -11.28 0.50 -11.67
N VAL A 107 -10.91 1.22 -10.61
CA VAL A 107 -11.81 2.15 -9.93
C VAL A 107 -12.25 3.26 -10.85
N LEU A 108 -11.36 3.82 -11.68
CA LEU A 108 -11.67 4.95 -12.57
C LEU A 108 -12.64 4.56 -13.71
N GLY A 109 -12.48 3.37 -14.28
CA GLY A 109 -13.25 2.93 -15.45
C GLY A 109 -13.05 3.86 -16.64
N ASN A 110 -14.15 4.27 -17.29
CA ASN A 110 -14.13 5.22 -18.42
C ASN A 110 -14.27 6.69 -17.99
N ASP A 111 -14.32 7.00 -16.70
CA ASP A 111 -14.35 8.39 -16.20
C ASP A 111 -12.91 8.92 -16.04
N TRP A 112 -12.74 10.23 -15.86
CA TRP A 112 -11.42 10.85 -15.58
C TRP A 112 -11.27 11.22 -14.10
N ILE A 113 -12.35 11.13 -13.33
CA ILE A 113 -12.37 11.37 -11.89
C ILE A 113 -13.39 10.47 -11.20
N ARG A 114 -12.98 9.80 -10.11
CA ARG A 114 -13.88 9.07 -9.20
C ARG A 114 -13.45 9.24 -7.76
N VAL A 115 -14.42 9.12 -6.87
CA VAL A 115 -14.19 9.18 -5.42
C VAL A 115 -14.55 7.84 -4.80
N TYR A 116 -13.68 7.35 -3.92
CA TYR A 116 -13.86 6.07 -3.24
C TYR A 116 -13.26 6.11 -1.82
N PRO A 117 -13.73 5.26 -0.90
CA PRO A 117 -15.03 4.58 -1.00
C PRO A 117 -16.18 5.59 -0.98
N ASN A 118 -17.34 5.21 -1.51
CA ASN A 118 -18.58 5.99 -1.41
C ASN A 118 -19.75 5.00 -1.29
N PRO A 119 -20.44 4.87 -0.15
CA PRO A 119 -20.27 5.68 1.08
C PRO A 119 -18.89 5.54 1.75
N PHE A 120 -18.50 6.53 2.55
CA PHE A 120 -17.22 6.54 3.27
C PHE A 120 -17.41 6.64 4.78
N ASN A 121 -16.51 6.00 5.53
CA ASN A 121 -16.45 6.08 7.00
C ASN A 121 -15.11 6.71 7.41
N GLY A 122 -15.12 8.00 7.75
CA GLY A 122 -13.92 8.74 8.13
C GLY A 122 -13.19 9.37 6.95
N ASN A 123 -12.52 8.56 6.12
CA ASN A 123 -11.61 9.01 5.07
C ASN A 123 -12.12 8.60 3.67
N PHE A 124 -11.81 9.41 2.66
CA PHE A 124 -12.05 9.08 1.26
C PHE A 124 -10.91 9.61 0.38
N SER A 125 -10.85 9.13 -0.86
CA SER A 125 -9.86 9.52 -1.85
C SER A 125 -10.51 9.87 -3.17
N ALA A 126 -10.04 10.95 -3.81
CA ALA A 126 -10.35 11.22 -5.21
C ALA A 126 -9.23 10.65 -6.09
N LEU A 127 -9.56 9.74 -6.99
CA LEU A 127 -8.69 9.32 -8.06
C LEU A 127 -8.97 10.16 -9.30
N ILE A 128 -7.92 10.77 -9.84
CA ILE A 128 -8.02 11.58 -11.06
C ILE A 128 -7.00 11.13 -12.10
N LYS A 129 -7.39 11.24 -13.36
CA LYS A 129 -6.52 11.22 -14.52
C LYS A 129 -6.72 12.55 -15.26
N PRO A 130 -5.94 13.60 -14.91
CA PRO A 130 -6.18 14.95 -15.40
C PRO A 130 -6.08 15.05 -16.93
N LEU A 131 -6.92 15.90 -17.51
CA LEU A 131 -6.94 16.16 -18.96
C LEU A 131 -5.89 17.19 -19.41
N HIS A 132 -5.30 17.94 -18.46
CA HIS A 132 -4.20 18.86 -18.70
C HIS A 132 -3.34 19.04 -17.43
N THR A 133 -2.16 19.63 -17.59
CA THR A 133 -1.22 19.98 -16.51
C THR A 133 -1.54 21.37 -15.97
N GLY A 134 -1.53 21.56 -14.65
CA GLY A 134 -1.90 22.82 -14.02
C GLY A 134 -2.14 22.68 -12.52
N THR A 135 -3.05 23.48 -11.97
CA THR A 135 -3.45 23.44 -10.56
C THR A 135 -4.94 23.20 -10.44
N ALA A 136 -5.33 22.12 -9.77
CA ALA A 136 -6.73 21.84 -9.46
C ALA A 136 -7.08 22.22 -8.02
N THR A 137 -8.31 22.70 -7.83
CA THR A 137 -8.91 22.98 -6.52
C THR A 137 -10.03 22.00 -6.23
N PHE A 138 -9.92 21.28 -5.11
CA PHE A 138 -11.00 20.50 -4.52
C PHE A 138 -11.68 21.29 -3.41
N LYS A 139 -13.01 21.31 -3.40
CA LYS A 139 -13.82 21.92 -2.34
C LYS A 139 -14.90 20.95 -1.86
N LEU A 140 -15.01 20.72 -0.56
CA LEU A 140 -16.01 19.84 0.03
C LEU A 140 -17.11 20.63 0.69
N PHE A 141 -18.37 20.38 0.30
CA PHE A 141 -19.56 21.03 0.84
C PHE A 141 -20.50 20.01 1.48
N ASP A 142 -21.25 20.39 2.51
CA ASP A 142 -22.43 19.63 2.94
C ASP A 142 -23.65 19.90 2.04
N ALA A 143 -24.76 19.22 2.31
CA ALA A 143 -26.03 19.44 1.62
C ALA A 143 -26.62 20.86 1.79
N GLY A 144 -26.22 21.59 2.85
CA GLY A 144 -26.60 22.98 3.10
C GLY A 144 -25.73 24.01 2.37
N GLY A 145 -24.69 23.56 1.66
CA GLY A 145 -23.74 24.43 0.96
C GLY A 145 -22.63 25.00 1.85
N LYS A 146 -22.52 24.55 3.11
CA LYS A 146 -21.40 24.94 3.98
C LYS A 146 -20.11 24.30 3.48
N LEU A 147 -19.07 25.11 3.31
CA LEU A 147 -17.73 24.66 2.93
C LEU A 147 -17.03 24.05 4.15
N TYR A 148 -16.58 22.80 4.02
CA TYR A 148 -15.81 22.09 5.04
C TYR A 148 -14.30 22.09 4.75
N TYR A 149 -13.92 22.01 3.47
CA TYR A 149 -12.54 21.80 3.11
C TYR A 149 -12.22 22.40 1.74
N THR A 150 -11.00 22.93 1.58
CA THR A 150 -10.43 23.34 0.29
C THR A 150 -9.00 22.83 0.20
N LYS A 151 -8.64 22.24 -0.95
CA LYS A 151 -7.28 21.74 -1.21
C LYS A 151 -6.89 22.03 -2.65
N GLN A 152 -5.73 22.65 -2.82
CA GLN A 152 -5.12 22.84 -4.13
C GLN A 152 -4.01 21.81 -4.35
N ILE A 153 -3.92 21.27 -5.55
CA ILE A 153 -2.91 20.30 -5.94
C ILE A 153 -2.39 20.60 -7.34
N ALA A 154 -1.12 20.31 -7.57
CA ALA A 154 -0.58 20.26 -8.93
C ALA A 154 -1.12 19.00 -9.63
N ILE A 155 -1.64 19.19 -10.85
CA ILE A 155 -2.12 18.12 -11.73
C ILE A 155 -1.19 17.99 -12.93
N VAL A 156 -1.01 16.76 -13.41
CA VAL A 156 -0.20 16.45 -14.60
C VAL A 156 -1.05 15.64 -15.57
N THR A 157 -1.08 16.05 -16.83
CA THR A 157 -1.85 15.38 -17.89
C THR A 157 -1.55 13.89 -17.95
N ASP A 158 -2.61 13.08 -18.10
CA ASP A 158 -2.54 11.62 -18.31
C ASP A 158 -1.92 10.81 -17.15
N GLN A 159 -1.43 11.48 -16.10
CA GLN A 159 -0.87 10.83 -14.92
C GLN A 159 -1.98 10.56 -13.89
N LEU A 160 -2.14 9.29 -13.50
CA LEU A 160 -3.04 8.93 -12.41
C LEU A 160 -2.53 9.50 -11.09
N GLN A 161 -3.37 10.28 -10.41
CA GLN A 161 -3.07 10.89 -9.12
C GLN A 161 -4.17 10.54 -8.12
N THR A 162 -3.78 10.14 -6.91
CA THR A 162 -4.71 9.86 -5.80
C THR A 162 -4.61 10.96 -4.76
N ILE A 163 -5.73 11.59 -4.45
CA ILE A 163 -5.82 12.70 -3.50
C ILE A 163 -6.59 12.21 -2.29
N SER A 164 -5.88 12.03 -1.18
CA SER A 164 -6.49 11.60 0.08
C SER A 164 -7.12 12.78 0.82
N PHE A 165 -8.30 12.54 1.38
CA PHE A 165 -9.05 13.40 2.28
C PHE A 165 -9.26 12.66 3.59
N SER A 166 -8.48 13.01 4.61
CA SER A 166 -8.52 12.39 5.92
C SER A 166 -8.79 13.39 7.04
N ASN A 167 -9.22 12.86 8.19
CA ASN A 167 -9.36 13.59 9.46
C ASN A 167 -10.31 14.80 9.42
N GLN A 168 -11.33 14.76 8.56
CA GLN A 168 -12.35 15.81 8.52
C GLN A 168 -13.46 15.49 9.55
N PRO A 169 -13.83 16.43 10.44
CA PRO A 169 -14.89 16.24 11.43
C PRO A 169 -16.27 16.36 10.75
N LEU A 170 -16.56 15.42 9.87
CA LEU A 170 -17.81 15.37 9.11
C LEU A 170 -18.83 14.55 9.90
N SER A 171 -20.05 15.07 10.00
CA SER A 171 -21.19 14.34 10.52
C SER A 171 -21.71 13.37 9.46
N ARG A 172 -22.49 12.37 9.87
CA ARG A 172 -23.21 11.50 8.92
C ARG A 172 -24.10 12.32 8.00
N GLY A 173 -24.12 11.98 6.72
CA GLY A 173 -24.97 12.65 5.73
C GLY A 173 -24.34 12.84 4.36
N MET A 174 -25.02 13.62 3.52
CA MET A 174 -24.64 13.87 2.14
C MET A 174 -23.66 15.04 2.01
N TYR A 175 -22.62 14.83 1.20
CA TYR A 175 -21.61 15.82 0.85
C TYR A 175 -21.44 15.93 -0.66
N ILE A 176 -20.89 17.06 -1.11
CA ILE A 176 -20.55 17.31 -2.51
C ILE A 176 -19.08 17.73 -2.57
N LEU A 177 -18.27 16.92 -3.23
CA LEU A 177 -16.90 17.28 -3.59
C LEU A 177 -16.92 17.95 -4.97
N LYS A 178 -16.49 19.20 -5.03
CA LYS A 178 -16.30 19.95 -6.27
C LYS A 178 -14.84 19.98 -6.66
N TYR A 179 -14.57 19.70 -7.92
CA TYR A 179 -13.28 19.85 -8.58
C TYR A 179 -13.36 21.00 -9.59
N ASP A 180 -12.31 21.83 -9.63
CA ASP A 180 -12.15 22.93 -10.58
C ASP A 180 -10.66 23.15 -10.86
N ASP A 181 -10.21 22.97 -12.10
CA ASP A 181 -8.85 23.26 -12.55
C ASP A 181 -8.77 24.50 -13.48
N GLY A 182 -9.86 25.27 -13.57
CA GLY A 182 -10.00 26.41 -14.47
C GLY A 182 -10.57 26.05 -15.85
N SER A 183 -10.26 24.86 -16.38
CA SER A 183 -10.74 24.42 -17.70
C SER A 183 -11.87 23.40 -17.60
N THR A 184 -11.84 22.55 -16.58
CA THR A 184 -12.75 21.44 -16.33
C THR A 184 -13.28 21.52 -14.91
N LYS A 185 -14.56 21.16 -14.76
CA LYS A 185 -15.27 21.19 -13.48
C LYS A 185 -16.07 19.90 -13.30
N ARG A 186 -16.10 19.39 -12.06
CA ARG A 186 -16.90 18.22 -11.69
C ARG A 186 -17.48 18.41 -10.31
N SER A 187 -18.71 17.94 -10.10
CA SER A 187 -19.31 17.81 -8.78
C SER A 187 -19.66 16.35 -8.53
N ILE A 188 -19.21 15.80 -7.42
CA ILE A 188 -19.35 14.38 -7.07
C ILE A 188 -20.06 14.30 -5.73
N LYS A 189 -21.17 13.56 -5.70
CA LYS A 189 -21.94 13.32 -4.48
C LYS A 189 -21.31 12.20 -3.67
N LEU A 190 -21.19 12.42 -2.37
CA LEU A 190 -20.60 11.48 -1.40
C LEU A 190 -21.56 11.29 -0.25
N MET A 191 -21.65 10.07 0.27
CA MET A 191 -22.40 9.73 1.46
C MET A 191 -21.44 9.38 2.60
N ARG A 192 -21.62 10.00 3.77
CA ARG A 192 -20.91 9.63 4.99
C ARG A 192 -21.78 8.79 5.89
N ASP A 193 -21.29 7.60 6.20
CA ASP A 193 -21.90 6.63 7.11
C ASP A 193 -21.47 6.82 8.58
#